data_AF-A0A0F9S6L3-F1
#
_entry.id   AF-A0A0F9S6L3-F1
#
_cell.length_a   1.000
_cell.length_b   1.000
_cell.length_c   1.000
_cell.angle_alpha   90.00
_cell.angle_beta   90.00
_cell.angle_gamma   90.00
#
_symmetry.space_group_name_H-M   'P 1'
#
loop_
_entity.id
_entity.type
_entity.pdbx_description
1 polymer ?
#
loop_
_entity_poly.entity_id
_entity_poly.type
_entity_poly.pdbx_seq_one_letter_code
_entity_poly.pdbx_strand_id
1 'polypeptide(L)'
;MGKPITIQLGGSGHTIARSRLGGFLALKRANELIKYAVRIDNNAKIADGLYAFLNVAMPELRRETFNVVYWQKILSAYYAIDAINQIPELEDFAILIQRVAKSGRVEAWHYPGRAPNVWIHIIADAYHWSREEILNLWPEDAVAYIQEIQAEKFRERNFLHSLSRVAYDYDKVSKKSKYIPLAIPTWMMMGIRNRINPIGKVDPKFIPLGKIIKSPAREV
;
A
#
# COMPACT_ATOMS: atom_id res chain seq x y z
N MET A 1 3.90 3.76 -18.89
CA MET A 1 4.14 2.30 -19.02
C MET A 1 5.64 2.08 -19.20
N GLY A 2 6.25 1.15 -18.45
CA GLY A 2 7.67 0.82 -18.60
C GLY A 2 7.94 0.16 -19.96
N LYS A 3 9.05 0.51 -20.61
CA LYS A 3 9.48 -0.15 -21.85
C LYS A 3 9.79 -1.62 -21.55
N PRO A 4 9.40 -2.57 -22.42
CA PRO A 4 9.77 -3.97 -22.24
C PRO A 4 11.29 -4.11 -22.23
N ILE A 5 11.79 -5.05 -21.44
CA ILE A 5 13.22 -5.35 -21.33
C ILE A 5 13.51 -6.71 -21.97
N THR A 6 14.68 -6.87 -22.57
CA THR A 6 15.13 -8.15 -23.12
C THR A 6 16.19 -8.74 -22.21
N ILE A 7 15.95 -9.96 -21.72
CA ILE A 7 16.85 -10.69 -20.83
C ILE A 7 17.38 -11.93 -21.57
N GLN A 8 18.70 -12.09 -21.54
CA GLN A 8 19.39 -13.24 -22.13
C GLN A 8 19.72 -14.26 -21.03
N LEU A 9 19.03 -15.39 -21.01
CA LEU A 9 19.22 -16.43 -20.00
C LEU A 9 19.24 -17.82 -20.66
N GLY A 10 20.26 -18.63 -20.34
CA GLY A 10 20.37 -19.98 -20.91
C GLY A 10 20.51 -20.05 -22.44
N GLY A 11 21.00 -18.99 -23.08
CA GLY A 11 21.11 -18.90 -24.54
C GLY A 11 19.81 -18.50 -25.25
N SER A 12 18.73 -18.25 -24.50
CA SER A 12 17.45 -17.76 -25.02
C SER A 12 17.23 -16.29 -24.64
N GLY A 13 16.68 -15.51 -25.57
CA GLY A 13 16.26 -14.14 -25.33
C GLY A 13 14.80 -14.08 -24.95
N HIS A 14 14.49 -13.52 -23.78
CA HIS A 14 13.12 -13.33 -23.29
C HIS A 14 12.78 -11.84 -23.24
N THR A 15 11.70 -11.44 -23.91
CA THR A 15 11.18 -10.07 -23.82
C THR A 15 10.13 -10.01 -22.72
N ILE A 16 10.42 -9.25 -21.68
CA ILE A 16 9.58 -9.14 -20.48
C ILE A 16 8.95 -7.76 -20.46
N ALA A 17 7.63 -7.73 -20.53
CA ALA A 17 6.83 -6.56 -20.24
C ALA A 17 6.54 -6.46 -18.75
N ARG A 18 6.18 -5.26 -18.31
CA ARG A 18 5.68 -5.04 -16.95
C ARG A 18 4.43 -5.88 -16.69
N SER A 19 4.38 -6.54 -15.53
CA SER A 19 3.26 -7.40 -15.16
C SER A 19 2.01 -6.60 -14.79
N ARG A 20 0.85 -7.14 -15.15
CA ARG A 20 -0.45 -6.76 -14.54
C ARG A 20 -0.49 -7.20 -13.08
N LEU A 21 -1.51 -6.76 -12.35
CA LEU A 21 -1.64 -7.01 -10.91
C LEU A 21 -1.46 -8.50 -10.56
N GLY A 22 -2.06 -9.42 -11.32
CA GLY A 22 -1.89 -10.85 -11.06
C GLY A 22 -0.45 -11.34 -11.13
N GLY A 23 0.29 -10.96 -12.17
CA GLY A 23 1.71 -11.28 -12.30
C GLY A 23 2.54 -10.59 -11.20
N PHE A 24 2.26 -9.31 -10.92
CA PHE A 24 2.91 -8.57 -9.85
C PHE A 24 2.74 -9.23 -8.47
N LEU A 25 1.52 -9.65 -8.13
CA LEU A 25 1.23 -10.32 -6.87
C LEU A 25 1.91 -11.71 -6.78
N ALA A 26 1.99 -12.43 -7.90
CA ALA A 26 2.73 -13.69 -7.97
C ALA A 26 4.24 -13.49 -7.78
N LEU A 27 4.82 -12.45 -8.39
CA LEU A 27 6.22 -12.06 -8.18
C LEU A 27 6.49 -11.69 -6.72
N LYS A 28 5.61 -10.90 -6.09
CA LYS A 28 5.75 -10.57 -4.65
C LYS A 28 5.68 -11.82 -3.78
N ARG A 29 4.80 -12.78 -4.07
CA ARG A 29 4.74 -14.06 -3.34
C ARG A 29 6.05 -14.84 -3.46
N ALA A 30 6.63 -14.93 -4.65
CA ALA A 30 7.92 -15.58 -4.85
C ALA A 30 9.06 -14.83 -4.13
N ASN A 31 9.04 -13.49 -4.12
CA ASN A 31 10.02 -12.69 -3.40
C ASN A 31 9.95 -12.89 -1.87
N GLU A 32 8.75 -13.06 -1.30
CA GLU A 32 8.64 -13.40 0.13
C GLU A 32 9.24 -14.78 0.46
N LEU A 33 9.21 -15.74 -0.47
CA LEU A 33 9.91 -17.02 -0.31
C LEU A 33 11.44 -16.81 -0.29
N ILE A 34 11.96 -15.96 -1.17
CA ILE A 34 13.38 -15.60 -1.20
C ILE A 34 13.78 -14.95 0.12
N LYS A 35 13.06 -13.92 0.57
CA LYS A 35 13.33 -13.24 1.84
C LYS A 35 13.29 -14.18 3.04
N TYR A 36 12.29 -15.07 3.07
CA TYR A 36 12.21 -16.09 4.12
C TYR A 36 13.40 -17.03 4.08
N ALA A 37 13.79 -17.52 2.89
CA ALA A 37 14.94 -18.40 2.70
C ALA A 37 16.26 -17.74 3.13
N VAL A 38 16.45 -16.46 2.83
CA VAL A 38 17.58 -15.65 3.29
C VAL A 38 17.61 -15.54 4.82
N ARG A 39 16.46 -15.31 5.46
CA ARG A 39 16.38 -15.21 6.93
C ARG A 39 16.78 -16.50 7.66
N ILE A 40 16.56 -17.66 7.05
CA ILE A 40 16.93 -18.96 7.61
C ILE A 40 18.25 -19.50 7.04
N ASP A 41 18.99 -18.68 6.28
CA ASP A 41 20.27 -19.01 5.65
C ASP A 41 20.27 -20.33 4.86
N ASN A 42 19.20 -20.56 4.07
CA ASN A 42 19.04 -21.79 3.31
C ASN A 42 19.22 -21.57 1.80
N ASN A 43 20.44 -21.82 1.31
CA ASN A 43 20.82 -21.61 -0.09
C ASN A 43 19.95 -22.37 -1.11
N ALA A 44 19.54 -23.60 -0.80
CA ALA A 44 18.67 -24.37 -1.68
C ALA A 44 17.30 -23.68 -1.85
N LYS A 45 16.71 -23.20 -0.75
CA LYS A 45 15.45 -22.46 -0.78
C LYS A 45 15.57 -21.08 -1.44
N ILE A 46 16.73 -20.43 -1.35
CA ILE A 46 17.01 -19.19 -2.07
C ILE A 46 16.97 -19.47 -3.58
N ALA A 47 17.64 -20.54 -4.04
CA ALA A 47 17.62 -20.94 -5.44
C ALA A 47 16.20 -21.29 -5.92
N ASP A 48 15.41 -22.01 -5.10
CA ASP A 48 14.01 -22.31 -5.40
C ASP A 48 13.13 -21.07 -5.49
N GLY A 49 13.32 -20.11 -4.58
CA GLY A 49 12.61 -18.83 -4.60
C GLY A 49 12.96 -18.01 -5.85
N LEU A 50 14.23 -17.94 -6.22
CA LEU A 50 14.69 -17.26 -7.44
C LEU A 50 14.13 -17.92 -8.69
N TYR A 51 14.15 -19.25 -8.78
CA TYR A 51 13.54 -19.98 -9.87
C TYR A 51 12.04 -19.71 -9.96
N ALA A 52 11.31 -19.80 -8.84
CA ALA A 52 9.88 -19.52 -8.80
C ALA A 52 9.57 -18.09 -9.26
N PHE A 53 10.39 -17.11 -8.85
CA PHE A 53 10.25 -15.71 -9.27
C PHE A 53 10.47 -15.55 -10.78
N LEU A 54 11.57 -16.10 -11.31
CA LEU A 54 11.88 -16.02 -12.74
C LEU A 54 10.85 -16.77 -13.59
N ASN A 55 10.35 -17.91 -13.13
CA ASN A 55 9.35 -18.70 -13.85
C ASN A 55 7.98 -18.00 -13.93
N VAL A 56 7.64 -17.13 -12.96
CA VAL A 56 6.46 -16.28 -13.07
C VAL A 56 6.61 -15.25 -14.19
N ALA A 57 7.80 -14.68 -14.36
CA ALA A 57 8.08 -13.69 -15.40
C ALA A 57 8.40 -14.30 -16.78
N MET A 58 8.97 -15.50 -16.79
CA MET A 58 9.40 -16.24 -17.97
C MET A 58 8.95 -17.71 -17.84
N PRO A 59 7.68 -18.02 -18.14
CA PRO A 59 7.14 -19.38 -17.97
C PRO A 59 7.82 -20.46 -18.81
N GLU A 60 8.56 -20.06 -19.85
CA GLU A 60 9.35 -20.97 -20.69
C GLU A 60 10.69 -21.38 -20.07
N LEU A 61 11.10 -20.73 -18.96
CA LEU A 61 12.34 -21.03 -18.27
C LEU A 61 12.26 -22.40 -17.59
N ARG A 62 12.98 -23.38 -18.14
CA ARG A 62 13.08 -24.72 -17.57
C ARG A 62 14.05 -24.76 -16.38
N ARG A 63 13.81 -25.67 -15.44
CA ARG A 63 14.65 -25.80 -14.23
C ARG A 63 16.06 -26.26 -14.56
N GLU A 64 16.21 -27.11 -15.57
CA GLU A 64 17.51 -27.62 -16.03
C GLU A 64 18.37 -26.46 -16.55
N THR A 65 17.78 -25.58 -17.35
CA THR A 65 18.44 -24.37 -17.85
C THR A 65 18.85 -23.46 -16.70
N PHE A 66 17.96 -23.23 -15.72
CA PHE A 66 18.26 -22.44 -14.54
C PHE A 66 19.46 -22.98 -13.75
N ASN A 67 19.56 -24.30 -13.57
CA ASN A 67 20.64 -24.93 -12.79
C ASN A 67 22.03 -24.82 -13.45
N VAL A 68 22.10 -24.65 -14.77
CA VAL A 68 23.37 -24.56 -15.52
C VAL A 68 23.84 -23.11 -15.71
N VAL A 69 22.93 -22.13 -15.58
CA VAL A 69 23.26 -20.72 -15.77
C VAL A 69 24.06 -20.16 -14.59
N TYR A 70 25.09 -19.37 -14.88
CA TYR A 70 25.87 -18.65 -13.87
C TYR A 70 24.98 -17.76 -12.98
N TRP A 71 25.18 -17.85 -11.66
CA TRP A 71 24.38 -17.13 -10.66
C TRP A 71 24.30 -15.61 -10.90
N GLN A 72 25.37 -15.01 -11.43
CA GLN A 72 25.43 -13.58 -11.74
C GLN A 72 24.36 -13.18 -12.77
N LYS A 73 24.12 -14.03 -13.78
CA LYS A 73 23.07 -13.82 -14.79
C LYS A 73 21.67 -14.02 -14.22
N ILE A 74 21.51 -14.96 -13.29
CA ILE A 74 20.24 -15.18 -12.59
C ILE A 74 19.89 -13.95 -11.75
N LEU A 75 20.85 -13.42 -10.99
CA LEU A 75 20.62 -12.23 -10.18
C LEU A 75 20.40 -10.98 -11.02
N SER A 76 21.16 -10.78 -12.11
CA SER A 76 20.93 -9.63 -12.99
C SER A 76 19.54 -9.67 -13.62
N ALA A 77 19.07 -10.85 -14.03
CA ALA A 77 17.70 -11.05 -14.51
C ALA A 77 16.67 -10.75 -13.41
N TYR A 78 16.88 -11.28 -12.20
CA TYR A 78 16.02 -11.02 -11.04
C TYR A 78 15.88 -9.52 -10.76
N TYR A 79 16.99 -8.78 -10.66
CA TYR A 79 16.97 -7.35 -10.38
C TYR A 79 16.34 -6.54 -11.51
N ALA A 80 16.57 -6.90 -12.77
CA ALA A 80 15.95 -6.23 -13.90
C ALA A 80 14.41 -6.41 -13.91
N ILE A 81 13.94 -7.63 -13.61
CA ILE A 81 12.51 -7.93 -13.51
C ILE A 81 11.88 -7.25 -12.28
N ASP A 82 12.56 -7.24 -11.14
CA ASP A 82 12.05 -6.54 -9.96
C ASP A 82 11.94 -5.03 -10.26
N ALA A 83 12.98 -4.43 -10.84
CA ALA A 83 13.02 -3.00 -11.16
C ALA A 83 11.88 -2.54 -12.07
N ILE A 84 11.55 -3.28 -13.15
CA ILE A 84 10.44 -2.91 -14.04
C ILE A 84 9.05 -3.06 -13.36
N ASN A 85 8.96 -3.93 -12.35
CA ASN A 85 7.72 -4.19 -11.61
C ASN A 85 7.62 -3.42 -10.29
N GLN A 86 8.61 -2.59 -9.95
CA GLN A 86 8.52 -1.73 -8.78
C GLN A 86 7.38 -0.72 -8.94
N ILE A 87 6.69 -0.47 -7.83
CA ILE A 87 5.70 0.60 -7.69
C ILE A 87 6.40 1.69 -6.88
N PRO A 88 6.53 2.92 -7.39
CA PRO A 88 7.12 4.02 -6.63
C PRO A 88 6.36 4.22 -5.32
N GLU A 89 7.08 4.51 -4.24
CA GLU A 89 6.49 4.88 -2.93
C GLU A 89 5.60 3.78 -2.30
N LEU A 90 5.69 2.53 -2.78
CA LEU A 90 4.90 1.42 -2.23
C LEU A 90 5.16 1.20 -0.73
N GLU A 91 6.38 1.51 -0.29
CA GLU A 91 6.84 1.37 1.08
C GLU A 91 6.11 2.30 2.07
N ASP A 92 5.52 3.39 1.59
CA ASP A 92 4.74 4.31 2.41
C ASP A 92 3.31 3.79 2.65
N PHE A 93 2.85 2.82 1.86
CA PHE A 93 1.55 2.18 2.01
C PHE A 93 1.61 1.03 3.01
N ALA A 94 1.59 1.41 4.29
CA ALA A 94 1.66 0.50 5.44
C ALA A 94 0.60 -0.62 5.48
N ILE A 95 -0.49 -0.49 4.71
CA ILE A 95 -1.55 -1.51 4.59
C ILE A 95 -1.13 -2.66 3.67
N LEU A 96 -0.22 -2.38 2.73
CA LEU A 96 0.27 -3.34 1.75
C LEU A 96 1.50 -4.10 2.26
N ILE A 97 2.17 -3.53 3.25
CA ILE A 97 3.36 -4.09 3.88
C ILE A 97 2.90 -4.86 5.12
N GLN A 98 3.17 -6.16 5.13
CA GLN A 98 3.01 -6.98 6.33
C GLN A 98 3.90 -6.41 7.43
N ARG A 99 3.32 -5.63 8.35
CA ARG A 99 4.02 -5.26 9.57
C ARG A 99 4.09 -6.50 10.44
N VAL A 100 5.26 -7.13 10.49
CA VAL A 100 5.57 -8.12 11.50
C VAL A 100 5.36 -7.45 12.85
N ALA A 101 4.47 -8.00 13.68
CA ALA A 101 4.23 -7.47 15.01
C ALA A 101 5.56 -7.36 15.77
N LYS A 102 5.76 -6.25 16.50
CA LYS A 102 7.00 -6.01 17.28
C LYS A 102 7.32 -7.15 18.27
N SER A 103 6.32 -7.95 18.64
CA SER A 103 6.45 -9.09 19.54
C SER A 103 7.09 -10.33 18.91
N GLY A 104 7.44 -10.32 17.62
CA GLY A 104 7.99 -11.48 16.91
C GLY A 104 6.98 -12.63 16.73
N ARG A 105 5.77 -12.51 17.29
CA ARG A 105 4.70 -13.48 17.10
C ARG A 105 4.02 -13.20 15.77
N VAL A 106 4.09 -14.16 14.85
CA VAL A 106 3.27 -14.18 13.65
C VAL A 106 1.83 -14.36 14.08
N GLU A 107 0.96 -13.41 13.77
CA GLU A 107 -0.47 -13.51 14.12
C GLU A 107 -1.09 -14.74 13.44
N ALA A 108 -2.01 -15.44 14.13
CA ALA A 108 -2.54 -16.73 13.68
C ALA A 108 -3.18 -16.71 12.28
N TRP A 109 -3.64 -15.55 11.83
CA TRP A 109 -4.25 -15.36 10.52
C TRP A 109 -3.25 -14.95 9.42
N HIS A 110 -1.95 -14.84 9.72
CA HIS A 110 -0.92 -14.61 8.72
C HIS A 110 -0.54 -15.93 8.04
N TYR A 111 -1.03 -16.13 6.83
CA TYR A 111 -0.63 -17.23 5.95
C TYR A 111 0.00 -16.70 4.63
N PRO A 112 0.86 -17.50 3.97
CA PRO A 112 1.45 -17.14 2.69
C PRO A 112 0.38 -16.85 1.63
N GLY A 113 0.46 -15.70 0.97
CA GLY A 113 -0.52 -15.28 -0.04
C GLY A 113 -1.72 -14.49 0.48
N ARG A 114 -1.82 -14.23 1.80
CA ARG A 114 -2.87 -13.37 2.36
C ARG A 114 -2.87 -11.97 1.74
N ALA A 115 -1.71 -11.34 1.61
CA ALA A 115 -1.62 -9.97 1.08
C ALA A 115 -2.27 -9.83 -0.31
N PRO A 116 -1.92 -10.66 -1.32
CA PRO A 116 -2.65 -10.71 -2.60
C PRO A 116 -4.17 -10.86 -2.47
N ASN A 117 -4.63 -11.79 -1.64
CA ASN A 117 -6.07 -12.03 -1.47
C ASN A 117 -6.79 -10.83 -0.85
N VAL A 118 -6.15 -10.13 0.09
CA VAL A 118 -6.70 -8.93 0.72
C VAL A 118 -6.96 -7.84 -0.32
N TRP A 119 -6.08 -7.66 -1.31
CA TRP A 119 -6.30 -6.67 -2.38
C TRP A 119 -7.54 -7.01 -3.19
N ILE A 120 -7.65 -8.27 -3.63
CA ILE A 120 -8.77 -8.76 -4.42
C ILE A 120 -10.07 -8.59 -3.65
N HIS A 121 -10.09 -8.98 -2.37
CA HIS A 121 -11.29 -8.85 -1.54
C HIS A 121 -11.69 -7.40 -1.30
N ILE A 122 -10.74 -6.49 -1.01
CA ILE A 122 -11.06 -5.06 -0.80
C ILE A 122 -11.69 -4.45 -2.06
N ILE A 123 -11.11 -4.71 -3.23
CA ILE A 123 -11.59 -4.14 -4.49
C ILE A 123 -12.93 -4.78 -4.89
N ALA A 124 -13.06 -6.10 -4.76
CA ALA A 124 -14.30 -6.81 -5.07
C ALA A 124 -15.47 -6.40 -4.14
N ASP A 125 -15.20 -6.16 -2.85
CA ASP A 125 -16.19 -5.68 -1.87
C ASP A 125 -16.76 -4.31 -2.26
N ALA A 126 -15.90 -3.39 -2.73
CA ALA A 126 -16.30 -2.03 -3.06
C ALA A 126 -16.91 -1.87 -4.46
N TYR A 127 -16.34 -2.55 -5.47
CA TYR A 127 -16.70 -2.33 -6.88
C TYR A 127 -17.43 -3.51 -7.53
N HIS A 128 -17.57 -4.63 -6.83
CA HIS A 128 -18.20 -5.87 -7.34
C HIS A 128 -17.53 -6.44 -8.59
N TRP A 129 -16.27 -6.09 -8.84
CA TRP A 129 -15.49 -6.62 -9.95
C TRP A 129 -15.15 -8.09 -9.73
N SER A 130 -15.14 -8.83 -10.83
CA SER A 130 -14.66 -10.20 -10.86
C SER A 130 -13.16 -10.26 -10.55
N ARG A 131 -12.71 -11.45 -10.13
CA ARG A 131 -11.28 -11.70 -9.88
C ARG A 131 -10.44 -11.43 -11.12
N GLU A 132 -10.91 -11.79 -12.31
CA GLU A 132 -10.16 -11.64 -13.56
C GLU A 132 -9.96 -10.16 -13.92
N GLU A 133 -11.00 -9.35 -13.78
CA GLU A 133 -10.93 -7.90 -13.98
C GLU A 133 -9.91 -7.26 -13.03
N ILE A 134 -9.95 -7.61 -11.75
CA ILE A 134 -9.04 -7.09 -10.74
C ILE A 134 -7.59 -7.49 -11.05
N LEU A 135 -7.34 -8.75 -11.41
CA LEU A 135 -5.99 -9.23 -11.72
C LEU A 135 -5.41 -8.61 -13.00
N ASN A 136 -6.25 -8.09 -13.89
CA ASN A 136 -5.83 -7.41 -15.11
C ASN A 136 -5.51 -5.91 -14.91
N LEU A 137 -5.79 -5.35 -13.73
CA LEU A 137 -5.44 -3.96 -13.41
C LEU A 137 -3.93 -3.73 -13.48
N TRP A 138 -3.53 -2.49 -13.71
CA TRP A 138 -2.16 -2.10 -13.39
C TRP A 138 -1.98 -2.10 -11.87
N PRO A 139 -0.80 -2.50 -11.36
CA PRO A 139 -0.56 -2.50 -9.93
C PRO A 139 -0.81 -1.14 -9.25
N GLU A 140 -0.51 -0.03 -9.92
CA GLU A 140 -0.78 1.32 -9.40
C GLU A 140 -2.26 1.65 -9.33
N ASP A 141 -3.03 1.31 -10.36
CA ASP A 141 -4.48 1.53 -10.35
C ASP A 141 -5.11 0.78 -9.18
N ALA A 142 -4.69 -0.46 -8.95
CA ALA A 142 -5.14 -1.27 -7.82
C ALA A 142 -4.76 -0.63 -6.47
N VAL A 143 -3.57 -0.05 -6.34
CA VAL A 143 -3.18 0.72 -5.14
C VAL A 143 -4.09 1.93 -4.97
N ALA A 144 -4.32 2.70 -6.03
CA ALA A 144 -5.16 3.90 -6.00
C ALA A 144 -6.60 3.57 -5.55
N TYR A 145 -7.20 2.51 -6.11
CA TYR A 145 -8.54 2.07 -5.69
C TYR A 145 -8.58 1.68 -4.21
N ILE A 146 -7.58 0.95 -3.73
CA ILE A 146 -7.50 0.57 -2.31
C ILE A 146 -7.40 1.83 -1.42
N GLN A 147 -6.61 2.83 -1.83
CA GLN A 147 -6.48 4.09 -1.10
C GLN A 147 -7.80 4.86 -1.06
N GLU A 148 -8.51 4.95 -2.18
CA GLU A 148 -9.81 5.62 -2.26
C GLU A 148 -10.82 4.97 -1.32
N ILE A 149 -10.98 3.65 -1.40
CA ILE A 149 -11.87 2.87 -0.52
C ILE A 149 -11.53 3.13 0.96
N GLN A 150 -10.25 3.16 1.29
CA GLN A 150 -9.81 3.35 2.67
C GLN A 150 -9.96 4.78 3.16
N ALA A 151 -9.76 5.76 2.29
CA ALA A 151 -10.01 7.17 2.60
C ALA A 151 -11.49 7.38 2.90
N GLU A 152 -12.38 6.77 2.12
CA GLU A 152 -13.83 6.83 2.35
C GLU A 152 -14.21 6.13 3.67
N LYS A 153 -13.78 4.88 3.88
CA LYS A 153 -13.99 4.15 5.15
C LYS A 153 -13.40 4.90 6.36
N PHE A 154 -12.32 5.67 6.17
CA PHE A 154 -11.78 6.52 7.24
C PHE A 154 -12.65 7.75 7.49
N ARG A 155 -13.11 8.46 6.45
CA ARG A 155 -14.00 9.61 6.58
C ARG A 155 -15.29 9.23 7.31
N GLU A 156 -15.90 8.12 6.93
CA GLU A 156 -17.10 7.60 7.59
C GLU A 156 -16.85 7.29 9.07
N ARG A 157 -15.80 6.53 9.38
CA ARG A 157 -15.43 6.21 10.78
C ARG A 157 -15.12 7.47 11.60
N ASN A 158 -14.44 8.44 11.00
CA ASN A 158 -14.11 9.69 11.67
C ASN A 158 -15.36 10.54 11.90
N PHE A 159 -16.32 10.54 10.96
CA PHE A 159 -17.62 11.18 11.15
C PHE A 159 -18.37 10.52 12.32
N LEU A 160 -18.50 9.19 12.34
CA LEU A 160 -19.14 8.47 13.44
C LEU A 160 -18.43 8.70 14.78
N HIS A 161 -17.09 8.68 14.79
CA HIS A 161 -16.29 9.01 15.96
C HIS A 161 -16.61 10.42 16.48
N SER A 162 -16.74 11.41 15.59
CA SER A 162 -17.08 12.78 15.96
C SER A 162 -18.44 12.94 16.63
N LEU A 163 -19.36 11.98 16.47
CA LEU A 163 -20.64 11.96 17.17
C LEU A 163 -20.56 11.26 18.53
N SER A 164 -19.47 10.54 18.81
CA SER A 164 -19.28 9.77 20.03
C SER A 164 -18.78 10.65 21.19
N ARG A 165 -19.20 10.32 22.41
CA ARG A 165 -18.69 10.98 23.62
C ARG A 165 -17.18 10.77 23.82
N VAL A 166 -16.65 9.63 23.36
CA VAL A 166 -15.23 9.27 23.46
C VAL A 166 -14.34 10.23 22.67
N ALA A 167 -14.88 10.87 21.64
CA ALA A 167 -14.12 11.84 20.84
C ALA A 167 -13.90 13.19 21.54
N TYR A 168 -14.50 13.42 22.71
CA TYR A 168 -14.42 14.68 23.43
C TYR A 168 -13.84 14.47 24.81
N ASP A 169 -12.61 14.96 25.03
CA ASP A 169 -12.00 14.97 26.35
C ASP A 169 -12.33 16.28 27.07
N TYR A 170 -12.70 16.19 28.34
CA TYR A 170 -13.08 17.35 29.14
C TYR A 170 -11.85 17.94 29.82
N ASP A 171 -11.44 19.11 29.34
CA ASP A 171 -10.37 19.86 29.99
C ASP A 171 -10.92 20.58 31.22
N LYS A 172 -10.52 20.08 32.41
CA LYS A 172 -10.94 20.62 33.70
C LYS A 172 -10.55 22.09 33.91
N VAL A 173 -9.47 22.55 33.28
CA VAL A 173 -8.96 23.92 33.44
C VAL A 173 -9.79 24.89 32.63
N SER A 174 -9.97 24.61 31.34
CA SER A 174 -10.75 25.48 30.45
C SER A 174 -12.27 25.28 30.58
N LYS A 175 -12.70 24.22 31.28
CA LYS A 175 -14.10 23.76 31.38
C LYS A 175 -14.76 23.54 30.02
N LYS A 176 -13.95 23.25 28.99
CA LYS A 176 -14.40 23.02 27.62
C LYS A 176 -14.03 21.61 27.19
N SER A 177 -14.92 21.00 26.42
CA SER A 177 -14.62 19.73 25.76
C SER A 177 -13.76 19.99 24.52
N LYS A 178 -12.66 19.26 24.39
CA LYS A 178 -11.77 19.32 23.24
C LYS A 178 -11.96 18.07 22.38
N TYR A 179 -12.21 18.28 21.08
CA TYR A 179 -12.33 17.19 20.12
C TYR A 179 -10.96 16.54 19.86
N ILE A 180 -10.90 15.22 19.94
CA ILE A 180 -9.75 14.37 19.63
C ILE A 180 -10.10 13.55 18.38
N PRO A 181 -9.57 13.92 17.19
CA PRO A 181 -9.84 13.18 15.96
C PRO A 181 -9.19 11.80 15.99
N LEU A 182 -9.70 10.89 15.16
CA LEU A 182 -9.02 9.62 14.91
C LEU A 182 -7.64 9.86 14.30
N ALA A 183 -6.67 9.01 14.67
CA ALA A 183 -5.34 9.07 14.10
C ALA A 183 -5.39 8.84 12.58
N ILE A 184 -4.93 9.84 11.82
CA ILE A 184 -4.90 9.78 10.36
C ILE A 184 -3.81 8.79 9.92
N PRO A 185 -4.10 7.84 9.02
CA PRO A 185 -3.09 6.94 8.47
C PRO A 185 -1.91 7.69 7.85
N THR A 186 -0.69 7.15 8.00
CA THR A 186 0.54 7.81 7.54
C THR A 186 0.54 8.18 6.06
N TRP A 187 -0.01 7.31 5.22
CA TRP A 187 -0.12 7.53 3.79
C TRP A 187 -1.11 8.66 3.41
N MET A 188 -2.12 8.94 4.24
CA MET A 188 -3.05 10.07 4.04
C MET A 188 -2.45 11.42 4.45
N MET A 189 -1.35 11.41 5.22
CA MET A 189 -0.67 12.63 5.65
C MET A 189 0.31 13.17 4.59
N MET A 190 0.56 12.42 3.51
CA MET A 190 1.45 12.83 2.42
C MET A 190 0.88 14.10 1.76
N GLY A 191 1.63 15.20 1.81
CA GLY A 191 1.20 16.53 1.35
C GLY A 191 0.78 17.51 2.46
N ILE A 192 0.42 17.05 3.66
CA ILE A 192 0.12 17.94 4.80
C ILE A 192 1.42 18.47 5.42
N ARG A 193 2.47 17.65 5.49
CA ARG A 193 3.75 18.01 6.11
C ARG A 193 4.44 19.22 5.46
N ASN A 194 4.24 19.42 4.16
CA ASN A 194 4.85 20.55 3.42
C ASN A 194 3.94 21.77 3.32
N ARG A 195 2.75 21.74 3.93
CA ARG A 195 1.77 22.84 3.89
C ARG A 195 1.42 23.43 5.26
N ILE A 196 2.18 23.11 6.30
CA ILE A 196 2.15 23.90 7.55
C ILE A 196 3.13 25.06 7.42
N ASN A 197 3.04 25.84 6.34
CA ASN A 197 3.19 27.27 6.58
C ASN A 197 1.95 27.61 7.42
N PRO A 198 2.09 28.14 8.64
CA PRO A 198 0.92 28.59 9.39
C PRO A 198 0.11 29.43 8.42
N ILE A 199 -1.17 29.07 8.20
CA ILE A 199 -2.11 29.90 7.46
C ILE A 199 -1.88 31.30 8.02
N GLY A 200 -1.24 32.17 7.22
CA GLY A 200 -0.88 33.50 7.68
C GLY A 200 -2.15 34.09 8.27
N LYS A 201 -2.04 34.65 9.49
CA LYS A 201 -3.19 35.23 10.21
C LYS A 201 -4.09 35.90 9.19
N VAL A 202 -5.30 35.36 8.96
CA VAL A 202 -6.24 35.93 8.02
C VAL A 202 -6.46 37.35 8.48
N ASP A 203 -6.16 38.34 7.63
CA ASP A 203 -6.31 39.75 8.00
C ASP A 203 -7.76 39.94 8.47
N PRO A 204 -7.99 40.52 9.65
CA PRO A 204 -9.33 40.76 10.20
C PRO A 204 -10.32 41.39 9.21
N LYS A 205 -9.83 42.11 8.19
CA LYS A 205 -10.65 42.71 7.12
C LYS A 205 -11.32 41.69 6.19
N PHE A 206 -10.77 40.48 6.06
CA PHE A 206 -11.35 39.41 5.24
C PHE A 206 -12.28 38.48 6.03
N ILE A 207 -12.41 38.69 7.34
CA ILE A 207 -13.38 37.96 8.16
C ILE A 207 -14.74 38.67 7.98
N PRO A 208 -15.78 38.02 7.44
CA PRO A 208 -17.11 38.62 7.37
C PRO A 208 -17.65 38.76 8.79
N LEU A 209 -17.43 39.93 9.40
CA LEU A 209 -18.09 40.34 10.63
C LEU A 209 -19.54 40.66 10.27
N GLY A 210 -20.39 39.64 10.27
CA GLY A 210 -21.84 39.86 10.25
C GLY A 210 -22.22 40.81 11.38
N LYS A 211 -22.96 41.88 11.07
CA LYS A 211 -23.48 42.79 12.10
C LYS A 211 -24.33 41.97 13.07
N ILE A 212 -23.86 41.82 14.31
CA ILE A 212 -24.65 41.25 15.39
C ILE A 212 -25.75 42.27 15.70
N ILE A 213 -26.95 42.02 15.18
CA ILE A 213 -28.14 42.79 15.56
C ILE A 213 -28.51 42.32 16.98
N LYS A 214 -28.14 43.09 17.99
CA LYS A 214 -28.63 42.87 19.35
C LYS A 214 -30.14 43.08 19.34
N SER A 215 -30.91 42.03 19.60
CA SER A 215 -32.35 42.19 19.84
C SER A 215 -32.54 43.03 21.10
N PRO A 216 -33.40 44.06 21.08
CA PRO A 216 -33.69 44.84 22.28
C PRO A 216 -34.25 43.90 23.36
N ALA A 217 -33.76 44.07 24.58
CA ALA A 217 -34.23 43.31 25.73
C ALA A 217 -35.75 43.49 25.86
N ARG A 218 -36.49 42.39 25.95
CA ARG A 218 -37.89 42.40 26.37
C ARG A 218 -37.92 42.80 27.83
N GLU A 219 -38.36 44.02 28.13
CA GLU A 219 -38.81 44.38 29.47
C GLU A 219 -40.03 43.50 29.80
N VAL A 220 -39.95 42.81 30.95
CA VAL A 220 -41.00 41.98 31.53
C VAL A 220 -41.69 42.79 32.62
#